data_AF-A0A376L0D8-F1
#
_entry.id   AF-A0A376L0D8-F1
#
_cell.length_a   1.000
_cell.length_b   1.000
_cell.length_c   1.000
_cell.angle_alpha   90.00
_cell.angle_beta   90.00
_cell.angle_gamma   90.00
#
_symmetry.space_group_name_H-M   'P 1'
#
loop_
_entity.id
_entity.type
_entity.pdbx_description
1 polymer ?
#
loop_
_entity_poly.entity_id
_entity_poly.type
_entity_poly.pdbx_seq_one_letter_code
_entity_poly.pdbx_strand_id
1 'polypeptide(L)' 'MSGRNGGRKLKKIWQELGVPPWLRDTTPLLFYGETLIAAAGVFVTQEGVAEGENGVSFVWQKTLS' A
#
# COMPACT_ATOMS: atom_id res chain seq x y z
N MET A 1 17.23 8.70 15.30
CA MET A 1 17.61 8.33 13.92
C MET A 1 16.46 7.52 13.34
N SER A 2 15.40 8.19 12.87
CA SER A 2 14.09 7.55 12.69
C SER A 2 13.53 7.81 11.28
N GLY A 3 13.00 6.78 10.62
CA GLY A 3 11.94 6.92 9.61
C GLY A 3 12.29 6.91 8.11
N ARG A 4 13.56 6.92 7.66
CA ARG A 4 13.86 7.13 6.21
C ARG A 4 13.87 5.89 5.31
N ASN A 5 13.73 4.68 5.86
CA ASN A 5 13.88 3.46 5.04
C ASN A 5 12.59 3.08 4.28
N GLY A 6 11.42 3.27 4.90
CA GLY A 6 10.12 2.96 4.28
C GLY A 6 9.81 3.85 3.07
N GLY A 7 10.13 5.15 3.14
CA GLY A 7 9.79 6.12 2.08
C GLY A 7 10.48 5.86 0.74
N ARG A 8 11.73 5.39 0.74
CA ARG A 8 12.45 5.04 -0.50
C ARG A 8 11.89 3.78 -1.16
N LYS A 9 11.57 2.75 -0.35
CA LYS A 9 10.99 1.49 -0.83
C LYS A 9 9.61 1.72 -1.45
N LEU A 10 8.75 2.49 -0.77
CA LEU A 10 7.43 2.82 -1.28
C LEU A 10 7.48 3.63 -2.59
N LYS A 11 8.37 4.63 -2.68
CA LYS A 11 8.57 5.40 -3.92
C LYS A 11 8.98 4.51 -5.10
N LYS A 12 9.82 3.50 -4.87
CA LYS A 12 10.26 2.54 -5.89
C LYS A 12 9.08 1.68 -6.37
N ILE A 13 8.29 1.13 -5.45
CA ILE A 13 7.08 0.34 -5.78
C ILE A 13 6.12 1.17 -6.64
N TRP A 14 5.87 2.42 -6.25
CA TRP A 14 5.01 3.30 -7.05
C TRP A 14 5.51 3.56 -8.47
N GLN A 15 6.83 3.66 -8.64
CA GLN A 15 7.44 3.84 -9.96
C GLN A 15 7.36 2.56 -10.79
N GLU A 16 7.66 1.40 -10.20
CA GLU A 16 7.59 0.09 -10.86
C GLU A 16 6.16 -0.25 -11.30
N LEU A 17 5.16 0.12 -10.50
CA LEU A 17 3.74 -0.08 -10.82
C LEU A 17 3.14 1.06 -11.68
N GLY A 18 3.95 2.05 -12.08
CA GLY A 18 3.50 3.14 -12.95
C GLY A 18 2.40 4.02 -12.35
N VAL A 19 2.23 4.04 -11.03
CA VAL A 19 1.15 4.79 -10.37
C VAL A 19 1.44 6.29 -10.48
N PRO A 20 0.52 7.11 -11.03
CA PRO A 20 0.75 8.54 -11.16
C PRO A 20 0.81 9.26 -9.81
N PRO A 21 1.57 10.37 -9.67
CA PRO A 21 1.72 11.09 -8.40
C PRO A 21 0.39 11.49 -7.74
N TRP A 22 -0.57 12.01 -8.51
CA TRP A 22 -1.89 12.41 -8.01
C TRP A 22 -2.71 11.24 -7.46
N LEU A 23 -2.46 10.02 -7.94
CA LEU A 23 -3.10 8.82 -7.43
C LEU A 23 -2.42 8.36 -6.13
N ARG A 24 -1.10 8.50 -6.01
CA ARG A 24 -0.35 8.13 -4.78
C ARG A 24 -0.82 8.92 -3.57
N ASP A 25 -1.04 10.23 -3.73
CA ASP A 25 -1.44 11.11 -2.64
C ASP A 25 -2.87 10.86 -2.16
N THR A 26 -3.69 10.22 -3.00
CA THR A 26 -5.07 9.87 -2.67
C THR A 26 -5.25 8.41 -2.27
N THR A 27 -4.29 7.53 -2.59
CA THR A 27 -4.40 6.09 -2.34
C THR A 27 -4.21 5.75 -0.86
N PRO A 28 -5.22 5.14 -0.19
CA PRO A 28 -5.08 4.67 1.17
C PRO A 28 -3.99 3.62 1.30
N LEU A 29 -3.13 3.81 2.29
CA LEU A 29 -2.09 2.87 2.68
C LEU A 29 -2.47 2.19 3.99
N LEU A 30 -2.39 0.86 4.03
CA LEU A 30 -2.59 0.07 5.21
C LEU A 30 -1.24 -0.21 5.87
N PHE A 31 -1.13 0.15 7.15
CA PHE A 31 0.03 -0.14 7.98
C PHE A 31 -0.37 -0.96 9.19
N TYR A 32 0.51 -1.87 9.60
CA TYR A 32 0.44 -2.56 10.88
C TYR A 32 1.64 -2.10 11.72
N GLY A 33 1.38 -1.19 12.67
CA GLY A 33 2.45 -0.45 13.35
C GLY A 33 3.22 0.42 12.36
N GLU A 34 4.52 0.17 12.21
CA GLU A 34 5.39 0.86 11.25
C GLU A 34 5.57 0.08 9.93
N THR A 35 4.98 -1.11 9.82
CA THR A 35 5.12 -1.99 8.64
C THR A 35 4.04 -1.67 7.63
N LEU A 36 4.45 -1.38 6.39
CA LEU A 36 3.52 -1.22 5.27
C LEU A 36 2.99 -2.60 4.85
N ILE A 37 1.67 -2.72 4.77
CA ILE A 37 0.96 -3.98 4.47
C ILE A 37 0.35 -3.95 3.07
N ALA A 38 -0.30 -2.85 2.69
CA ALA A 38 -0.93 -2.75 1.37
C ALA A 38 -1.17 -1.30 0.96
N ALA A 39 -1.32 -1.09 -0.35
CA ALA A 39 -1.94 0.10 -0.93
C ALA A 39 -3.25 -0.32 -1.59
N ALA A 40 -4.37 0.31 -1.19
CA ALA A 40 -5.70 -0.14 -1.57
C ALA A 40 -5.89 -0.16 -3.09
N GLY A 41 -6.23 -1.33 -3.64
CA GLY A 41 -6.42 -1.52 -5.08
C GLY A 41 -5.15 -1.41 -5.92
N VAL A 42 -3.95 -1.40 -5.32
CA VAL A 42 -2.67 -1.30 -6.04
C VAL A 42 -1.77 -2.51 -5.75
N PHE A 43 -1.44 -2.76 -4.48
CA PHE A 43 -0.58 -3.89 -4.11
C PHE A 43 -0.81 -4.32 -2.66
N VAL A 44 -0.39 -5.55 -2.35
CA VAL A 44 -0.22 -6.08 -1.00
C VAL A 44 1.25 -6.50 -0.86
N THR A 45 1.87 -6.25 0.28
CA THR A 45 3.26 -6.66 0.55
C THR A 45 3.31 -8.11 1.04
N GLN A 46 4.51 -8.69 1.14
CA GLN A 46 4.67 -10.03 1.69
C GLN A 46 4.25 -10.11 3.16
N GLU A 47 4.37 -9.00 3.89
CA GLU A 47 3.92 -8.92 5.28
C GLU A 47 2.39 -8.85 5.41
N GLY A 48 1.68 -8.58 4.30
CA GLY A 48 0.22 -8.44 4.26
C GLY A 48 -0.52 -9.53 3.49
N VAL A 49 0.19 -10.46 2.86
CA VAL A 49 -0.44 -11.55 2.11
C VAL A 49 -0.88 -12.64 3.08
N ALA A 50 -2.14 -13.06 2.96
CA ALA A 50 -2.64 -14.24 3.66
C ALA A 50 -2.42 -15.46 2.75
N GLU A 51 -1.33 -16.20 2.97
CA GLU A 51 -1.02 -17.43 2.23
C GLU A 51 -1.54 -18.66 2.96
N GLY A 52 -2.46 -19.40 2.33
CA GLY A 52 -2.95 -20.67 2.87
C GLY A 52 -3.96 -20.56 4.01
N GLU A 53 -4.46 -19.36 4.31
CA GLU A 53 -5.44 -19.09 5.36
C GLU A 53 -6.51 -18.08 4.94
N ASN A 54 -7.53 -17.89 5.78
CA ASN A 54 -8.57 -16.89 5.53
C ASN A 54 -7.99 -15.47 5.71
N GLY A 55 -8.04 -14.69 4.64
CA GLY A 55 -7.61 -13.28 4.64
C GLY A 55 -8.76 -12.30 4.50
N VAL A 56 -8.44 -11.01 4.62
CA VAL A 56 -9.35 -9.90 4.31
C VAL A 56 -8.86 -9.14 3.08
N SER A 57 -9.80 -8.68 2.24
CA SER A 57 -9.46 -7.84 1.09
C SER A 57 -9.50 -6.36 1.48
N PHE A 58 -8.41 -5.65 1.20
CA PHE A 58 -8.34 -4.20 1.42
C PHE A 58 -8.78 -3.45 0.16
N VAL A 59 -10.08 -3.17 0.08
CA VAL A 59 -10.70 -2.50 -1.07
C VAL A 59 -11.02 -1.05 -0.73
N TRP A 60 -10.55 -0.13 -1.58
CA TRP A 60 -10.96 1.27 -1.52
C TRP A 60 -12.11 1.52 -2.49
N GLN A 61 -13.28 1.87 -1.95
CA GLN A 61 -14.40 2.35 -2.73
C GLN A 61 -14.42 3.88 -2.75
N LYS A 62 -14.32 4.45 -3.95
CA LYS A 62 -14.52 5.88 -4.16
C LYS A 62 -16.01 6.10 -4.38
N THR A 63 -16.69 6.70 -3.41
CA THR A 63 -18.06 7.17 -3.63
C THR A 63 -17.98 8.42 -4.48
N LEU A 64 -18.35 8.31 -5.76
CA LEU A 64 -18.68 9.46 -6.59
C LEU A 64 -20.07 9.93 -6.14
N SER A 65 -20.12 10.96 -5.30
CA SER A 65 -21.33 11.74 -5.03
C SER A 65 -21.45 12.88 -6.02
#